data_AF-A0A4R4JNT4-F1
#
_entry.id   AF-A0A4R4JNT4-F1
#
_cell.length_a   1.000
_cell.length_b   1.000
_cell.length_c   1.000
_cell.angle_alpha   90.00
_cell.angle_beta   90.00
_cell.angle_gamma   90.00
#
_symmetry.space_group_name_H-M   'P 1'
#
loop_
_entity.id
_entity.type
_entity.pdbx_description
1 polymer ?
#
loop_
_entity_poly.entity_id
_entity_poly.type
_entity_poly.pdbx_seq_one_letter_code
_entity_poly.pdbx_strand_id
1 'polypeptide(L)'
;MHTENVLNLRTIVANEYAVKTSALEWDVTDIVKNAIIGGISFIPSVGPAISFLVGLFWPQSQENIWEGIVKQIERMIEESALKTIKGILAGDIAYIQERMATVADLLDKHPGSDEARSAFNNLAENIDGYHKKFNNFSDDVNYQILPMFSTTVMMQITYWVAGLERRAEIGLSDIDIEKVRGLIKKTVEQANSYINSIYDRELNDALNNSTADTVANNVMSVHGHCRLHGIEYISIWDRLSESESVNNRIYVDVLSYSTFFDRQTAKARIQALTPEQDMAPPLKPALNGGKRRKIDSLMGHIVRIGGAPRVGGLTVVFDDGSSHRLGTISGETASISLNGSRITSLEVWGNGAVDRAVFTLSDGRFLLFGDPGTSRYRKFYVGDSHYISGIYLSSDYNPLAGQAANIAVSYQLINDDEK
;
A
#
# COMPACT_ATOMS: atom_id res chain seq x y z
N MET A 1 -40.81 10.68 -10.03
CA MET A 1 -40.28 9.80 -11.09
C MET A 1 -38.86 10.27 -11.35
N HIS A 2 -37.92 9.78 -10.55
CA HIS A 2 -36.51 10.17 -10.55
C HIS A 2 -35.74 9.23 -11.47
N THR A 3 -35.21 9.77 -12.55
CA THR A 3 -34.23 9.10 -13.40
C THR A 3 -32.86 9.31 -12.77
N GLU A 4 -32.32 8.26 -12.16
CA GLU A 4 -30.92 8.16 -11.76
C GLU A 4 -30.04 8.32 -12.99
N ASN A 5 -29.23 9.38 -13.01
CA ASN A 5 -28.12 9.49 -13.94
C ASN A 5 -27.02 8.51 -13.50
N VAL A 6 -27.12 7.28 -13.97
CA VAL A 6 -26.00 6.34 -14.06
C VAL A 6 -25.00 6.98 -15.02
N LEU A 7 -24.06 7.76 -14.46
CA LEU A 7 -22.93 8.29 -15.20
C LEU A 7 -22.14 7.07 -15.70
N ASN A 8 -22.21 6.85 -16.99
CA ASN A 8 -21.64 5.69 -17.67
C ASN A 8 -20.12 5.68 -17.48
N LEU A 9 -19.61 4.76 -16.66
CA LEU A 9 -18.18 4.52 -16.41
C LEU A 9 -17.34 4.49 -17.70
N ARG A 10 -17.95 4.14 -18.85
CA ARG A 10 -17.30 4.11 -20.18
C ARG A 10 -16.77 5.46 -20.66
N THR A 11 -17.27 6.60 -20.19
CA THR A 11 -16.81 7.92 -20.65
C THR A 11 -15.56 8.41 -19.90
N ILE A 12 -15.27 7.84 -18.72
CA ILE A 12 -14.04 8.14 -17.95
C ILE A 12 -12.83 7.39 -18.56
N VAL A 13 -13.07 6.21 -19.13
CA VAL A 13 -12.00 5.32 -19.62
C VAL A 13 -11.22 5.88 -20.82
N ALA A 14 -11.79 6.79 -21.61
CA ALA A 14 -11.17 7.21 -22.88
C ALA A 14 -9.82 7.96 -22.74
N ASN A 15 -9.46 8.43 -21.52
CA ASN A 15 -8.14 8.99 -21.21
C ASN A 15 -7.37 8.19 -20.13
N GLU A 16 -7.91 7.06 -19.67
CA GLU A 16 -7.25 6.13 -18.73
C GLU A 16 -6.40 5.06 -19.43
N TYR A 17 -6.44 4.97 -20.77
CA TYR A 17 -5.71 3.98 -21.58
C TYR A 17 -4.18 4.20 -21.69
N ALA A 18 -3.57 4.89 -20.75
CA ALA A 18 -2.14 5.19 -20.79
C ALA A 18 -1.37 4.83 -19.52
N VAL A 19 -2.06 4.36 -18.46
CA VAL A 19 -1.45 3.98 -17.19
C VAL A 19 -1.57 2.48 -16.97
N LYS A 20 -0.46 1.81 -16.64
CA LYS A 20 -0.40 0.34 -16.42
C LYS A 20 -1.30 -0.20 -15.32
N THR A 21 -1.65 0.63 -14.34
CA THR A 21 -2.60 0.30 -13.26
C THR A 21 -3.70 1.34 -13.19
N SER A 22 -4.77 1.02 -12.45
CA SER A 22 -5.77 2.00 -12.02
C SER A 22 -5.08 3.25 -11.45
N ALA A 23 -5.63 4.43 -11.77
CA ALA A 23 -5.22 5.69 -11.17
C ALA A 23 -5.65 5.82 -9.70
N LEU A 24 -6.36 4.83 -9.16
CA LEU A 24 -6.74 4.75 -7.76
C LEU A 24 -5.86 3.71 -7.07
N GLU A 25 -5.11 4.17 -6.07
CA GLU A 25 -4.36 3.30 -5.19
C GLU A 25 -5.31 2.64 -4.17
N TRP A 26 -5.07 1.38 -3.82
CA TRP A 26 -5.90 0.61 -2.91
C TRP A 26 -5.05 -0.38 -2.13
N ASP A 27 -5.41 -0.67 -0.88
CA ASP A 27 -4.80 -1.74 -0.12
C ASP A 27 -5.85 -2.52 0.69
N VAL A 28 -6.29 -3.66 0.15
CA VAL A 28 -7.22 -4.58 0.84
C VAL A 28 -6.57 -5.23 2.07
N THR A 29 -5.23 -5.20 2.13
CA THR A 29 -4.43 -5.90 3.15
C THR A 29 -3.96 -4.97 4.26
N ASP A 30 -4.41 -3.72 4.25
CA ASP A 30 -3.98 -2.68 5.17
C ASP A 30 -4.23 -3.09 6.64
N ILE A 31 -5.39 -3.67 6.94
CA ILE A 31 -5.76 -4.20 8.25
C ILE A 31 -4.83 -5.33 8.70
N VAL A 32 -4.40 -6.18 7.78
CA VAL A 32 -3.48 -7.30 8.06
C VAL A 32 -2.11 -6.76 8.44
N LYS A 33 -1.56 -5.86 7.62
CA LYS A 33 -0.27 -5.20 7.89
C LYS A 33 -0.31 -4.47 9.23
N ASN A 34 -1.38 -3.71 9.47
CA ASN A 34 -1.56 -2.89 10.65
C ASN A 34 -1.66 -3.73 11.95
N ALA A 35 -2.37 -4.86 11.90
CA ALA A 35 -2.45 -5.81 13.01
C ALA A 35 -1.09 -6.45 13.31
N ILE A 36 -0.36 -6.87 12.28
CA ILE A 36 0.96 -7.51 12.43
C ILE A 36 1.99 -6.50 12.97
N ILE A 37 1.99 -5.26 12.47
CA ILE A 37 2.91 -4.20 12.91
C ILE A 37 2.64 -3.75 14.34
N GLY A 38 1.37 -3.68 14.73
CA GLY A 38 0.96 -3.35 16.10
C GLY A 38 1.28 -4.44 17.11
N GLY A 39 1.65 -5.63 16.65
CA GLY A 39 1.92 -6.79 17.48
C GLY A 39 0.66 -7.50 17.97
N ILE A 40 0.74 -8.82 18.11
CA ILE A 40 -0.36 -9.68 18.58
C ILE A 40 -0.22 -9.97 20.10
N SER A 41 0.49 -9.09 20.82
CA SER A 41 1.04 -9.38 22.16
C SER A 41 -0.01 -9.49 23.26
N PHE A 42 -1.26 -9.10 22.99
CA PHE A 42 -2.37 -9.21 23.92
C PHE A 42 -2.97 -10.62 24.00
N ILE A 43 -2.57 -11.54 23.11
CA ILE A 43 -3.14 -12.89 23.06
C ILE A 43 -2.33 -13.85 23.94
N PRO A 44 -2.93 -14.43 25.00
CA PRO A 44 -2.18 -15.11 26.06
C PRO A 44 -1.65 -16.49 25.68
N SER A 45 -2.25 -17.19 24.72
CA SER A 45 -1.89 -18.57 24.32
C SER A 45 -1.86 -18.77 22.81
N VAL A 46 -1.13 -19.80 22.38
CA VAL A 46 -0.86 -20.08 20.97
C VAL A 46 -2.09 -20.45 20.13
N GLY A 47 -3.04 -21.23 20.66
CA GLY A 47 -4.28 -21.57 19.94
C GLY A 47 -5.08 -20.32 19.54
N PRO A 48 -5.42 -19.45 20.50
CA PRO A 48 -6.03 -18.14 20.23
C PRO A 48 -5.19 -17.25 19.31
N ALA A 49 -3.86 -17.30 19.36
CA ALA A 49 -3.01 -16.52 18.46
C ALA A 49 -3.15 -16.97 17.00
N ILE A 50 -3.14 -18.27 16.74
CA ILE A 50 -3.40 -18.82 15.40
C ILE A 50 -4.85 -18.56 14.98
N SER A 51 -5.82 -18.67 15.90
CA SER A 51 -7.22 -18.34 15.62
C SER A 51 -7.42 -16.88 15.22
N PHE A 52 -6.70 -15.95 15.88
CA PHE A 52 -6.68 -14.54 15.50
C PHE A 52 -6.12 -14.33 14.09
N LEU A 53 -5.03 -15.02 13.73
CA LEU A 53 -4.51 -14.98 12.34
C LEU A 53 -5.58 -15.48 11.34
N VAL A 54 -6.30 -16.56 11.66
CA VAL A 54 -7.42 -17.02 10.81
C VAL A 54 -8.48 -15.93 10.67
N GLY A 55 -8.90 -15.29 11.76
CA GLY A 55 -9.87 -14.20 11.73
C GLY A 55 -9.38 -12.95 10.98
N LEU A 56 -8.07 -12.73 10.93
CA LEU A 56 -7.44 -11.60 10.24
C LEU A 56 -7.45 -11.80 8.71
N PHE A 57 -7.10 -12.99 8.23
CA PHE A 57 -7.08 -13.31 6.80
C PHE A 57 -8.46 -13.73 6.25
N TRP A 58 -9.32 -14.30 7.10
CA TRP A 58 -10.69 -14.72 6.79
C TRP A 58 -11.70 -14.15 7.80
N PRO A 59 -11.94 -12.83 7.77
CA PRO A 59 -12.92 -12.19 8.64
C PRO A 59 -14.33 -12.76 8.40
N GLN A 60 -15.10 -12.93 9.46
CA GLN A 60 -16.46 -13.52 9.38
C GLN A 60 -17.52 -12.55 8.84
N SER A 61 -17.30 -11.24 8.98
CA SER A 61 -18.27 -10.19 8.66
C SER A 61 -18.09 -9.58 7.27
N GLN A 62 -17.07 -9.98 6.53
CA GLN A 62 -16.73 -9.45 5.21
C GLN A 62 -16.03 -10.52 4.39
N GLU A 63 -15.75 -10.22 3.13
CA GLU A 63 -14.99 -11.13 2.26
C GLU A 63 -13.58 -11.36 2.79
N ASN A 64 -13.00 -12.52 2.45
CA ASN A 64 -11.61 -12.77 2.80
C ASN A 64 -10.67 -11.86 1.98
N ILE A 65 -9.43 -11.72 2.45
CA ILE A 65 -8.48 -10.77 1.86
C ILE A 65 -8.25 -11.05 0.36
N TRP A 66 -8.16 -12.31 -0.05
CA TRP A 66 -7.97 -12.68 -1.45
C TRP A 66 -9.19 -12.38 -2.33
N GLU A 67 -10.40 -12.60 -1.82
CA GLU A 67 -11.64 -12.22 -2.52
C GLU A 67 -11.75 -10.71 -2.69
N GLY A 68 -11.38 -9.94 -1.66
CA GLY A 68 -11.29 -8.49 -1.75
C GLY A 68 -10.29 -8.04 -2.82
N ILE A 69 -9.14 -8.71 -2.92
CA ILE A 69 -8.16 -8.46 -4.01
C ILE A 69 -8.77 -8.79 -5.39
N VAL A 70 -9.46 -9.93 -5.54
CA VAL A 70 -10.12 -10.30 -6.81
C VAL A 70 -11.03 -9.18 -7.32
N LYS A 71 -11.83 -8.56 -6.44
CA LYS A 71 -12.72 -7.46 -6.83
C LYS A 71 -12.00 -6.26 -7.43
N GLN A 72 -10.77 -5.99 -6.99
CA GLN A 72 -9.98 -4.88 -7.51
C GLN A 72 -9.39 -5.20 -8.89
N ILE A 73 -9.04 -6.47 -9.13
CA ILE A 73 -8.29 -6.86 -10.33
C ILE A 73 -9.11 -7.59 -11.39
N GLU A 74 -10.35 -8.01 -11.10
CA GLU A 74 -11.13 -8.88 -12.01
C GLU A 74 -11.38 -8.27 -13.39
N ARG A 75 -11.33 -6.93 -13.49
CA ARG A 75 -11.46 -6.18 -14.76
C ARG A 75 -10.13 -5.93 -15.47
N MET A 76 -9.02 -6.25 -14.81
CA MET A 76 -7.65 -6.00 -15.26
C MET A 76 -6.93 -7.27 -15.74
N ILE A 77 -7.55 -8.44 -15.54
CA ILE A 77 -6.99 -9.74 -15.92
C ILE A 77 -7.94 -10.50 -16.84
N GLU A 78 -7.37 -11.40 -17.64
CA GLU A 78 -8.15 -12.24 -18.55
C GLU A 78 -9.04 -13.25 -17.80
N GLU A 79 -10.17 -13.62 -18.41
CA GLU A 79 -11.15 -14.54 -17.81
C GLU A 79 -10.55 -15.91 -17.46
N SER A 80 -9.59 -16.40 -18.25
CA SER A 80 -8.88 -17.67 -18.02
C SER A 80 -8.02 -17.63 -16.75
N ALA A 81 -7.29 -16.53 -16.55
CA ALA A 81 -6.51 -16.27 -15.34
C ALA A 81 -7.45 -16.10 -14.13
N LEU A 82 -8.52 -15.31 -14.27
CA LEU A 82 -9.52 -15.11 -13.23
C LEU A 82 -10.17 -16.43 -12.78
N LYS A 83 -10.51 -17.31 -13.72
CA LYS A 83 -11.06 -18.64 -13.42
C LYS A 83 -10.07 -19.50 -12.65
N THR A 84 -8.80 -19.49 -13.04
CA THR A 84 -7.74 -20.22 -12.35
C THR A 84 -7.57 -19.70 -10.91
N ILE A 85 -7.51 -18.37 -10.74
CA ILE A 85 -7.42 -17.73 -9.43
C ILE A 85 -8.60 -18.12 -8.55
N LYS A 86 -9.84 -18.01 -9.06
CA LYS A 86 -11.04 -18.42 -8.32
C LYS A 86 -11.01 -19.90 -7.92
N GLY A 87 -10.43 -20.77 -8.77
CA GLY A 87 -10.17 -22.17 -8.45
C GLY A 87 -9.17 -22.35 -7.30
N ILE A 88 -8.07 -21.60 -7.31
CA ILE A 88 -7.09 -21.58 -6.20
C ILE A 88 -7.76 -21.11 -4.90
N LEU A 89 -8.60 -20.07 -4.96
CA LEU A 89 -9.28 -19.55 -3.76
C LEU A 89 -10.27 -20.57 -3.18
N ALA A 90 -11.12 -21.16 -4.02
CA ALA A 90 -12.14 -22.11 -3.60
C ALA A 90 -11.57 -23.48 -3.18
N GLY A 91 -10.37 -23.83 -3.64
CA GLY A 91 -9.71 -25.09 -3.29
C GLY A 91 -8.62 -24.89 -2.24
N ASP A 92 -7.49 -24.35 -2.67
CA ASP A 92 -6.26 -24.31 -1.88
C ASP A 92 -6.35 -23.34 -0.69
N ILE A 93 -6.88 -22.13 -0.89
CA ILE A 93 -6.97 -21.12 0.19
C ILE A 93 -8.05 -21.51 1.21
N ALA A 94 -9.21 -21.99 0.75
CA ALA A 94 -10.25 -22.54 1.63
C ALA A 94 -9.74 -23.74 2.45
N TYR A 95 -8.97 -24.64 1.84
CA TYR A 95 -8.36 -25.75 2.56
C TYR A 95 -7.40 -25.27 3.66
N ILE A 96 -6.51 -24.29 3.37
CA ILE A 96 -5.60 -23.75 4.39
C ILE A 96 -6.37 -23.15 5.55
N GLN A 97 -7.45 -22.40 5.28
CA GLN A 97 -8.29 -21.80 6.33
C GLN A 97 -8.78 -22.88 7.31
N GLU A 98 -9.38 -23.96 6.81
CA GLU A 98 -9.88 -25.06 7.63
C GLU A 98 -8.76 -25.74 8.43
N ARG A 99 -7.59 -25.93 7.81
CA ARG A 99 -6.44 -26.55 8.47
C ARG A 99 -5.85 -25.66 9.55
N MET A 100 -5.71 -24.35 9.32
CA MET A 100 -5.26 -23.39 10.32
C MET A 100 -6.24 -23.34 11.50
N ALA A 101 -7.55 -23.34 11.23
CA ALA A 101 -8.57 -23.38 12.28
C ALA A 101 -8.51 -24.69 13.10
N THR A 102 -8.26 -25.82 12.44
CA THR A 102 -8.08 -27.11 13.11
C THR A 102 -6.83 -27.11 14.01
N VAL A 103 -5.72 -26.55 13.52
CA VAL A 103 -4.49 -26.42 14.34
C VAL A 103 -4.73 -25.51 15.54
N ALA A 104 -5.41 -24.37 15.34
CA ALA A 104 -5.76 -23.47 16.43
C ALA A 104 -6.58 -24.18 17.53
N ASP A 105 -7.58 -24.97 17.15
CA ASP A 105 -8.44 -25.72 18.09
C ASP A 105 -7.64 -26.78 18.87
N LEU A 106 -6.76 -27.53 18.20
CA LEU A 106 -5.91 -28.53 18.85
C LEU A 106 -4.91 -27.90 19.82
N LEU A 107 -4.29 -26.78 19.43
CA LEU A 107 -3.35 -26.04 20.26
C LEU A 107 -4.01 -25.38 21.46
N ASP A 108 -5.29 -25.01 21.37
CA ASP A 108 -6.06 -24.47 22.48
C ASP A 108 -6.50 -25.55 23.47
N LYS A 109 -7.03 -26.68 22.96
CA LYS A 109 -7.57 -27.77 23.80
C LYS A 109 -6.51 -28.72 24.36
N HIS A 110 -5.42 -28.91 23.63
CA HIS A 110 -4.38 -29.90 23.93
C HIS A 110 -2.96 -29.30 23.77
N PRO A 111 -2.64 -28.18 24.46
CA PRO A 111 -1.32 -27.56 24.35
C PRO A 111 -0.21 -28.53 24.76
N GLY A 112 0.89 -28.53 24.00
CA GLY A 112 2.06 -29.38 24.24
C GLY A 112 1.87 -30.87 23.94
N SER A 113 0.71 -31.30 23.44
CA SER A 113 0.49 -32.71 23.08
C SER A 113 1.19 -33.08 21.77
N ASP A 114 1.51 -34.37 21.60
CA ASP A 114 2.12 -34.86 20.36
C ASP A 114 1.20 -34.62 19.15
N GLU A 115 -0.11 -34.71 19.33
CA GLU A 115 -1.11 -34.44 18.29
C GLU A 115 -1.11 -32.96 17.88
N ALA A 116 -1.11 -32.04 18.84
CA ALA A 116 -1.11 -30.61 18.57
C ALA A 116 0.19 -30.16 17.90
N ARG A 117 1.34 -30.67 18.39
CA ARG A 117 2.65 -30.48 17.75
C ARG A 117 2.67 -31.01 16.31
N SER A 118 2.20 -32.24 16.12
CA SER A 118 2.16 -32.87 14.79
C SER A 118 1.25 -32.11 13.84
N ALA A 119 0.10 -31.63 14.31
CA ALA A 119 -0.81 -30.82 13.51
C ALA A 119 -0.15 -29.51 13.05
N PHE A 120 0.56 -28.82 13.96
CA PHE A 120 1.33 -27.62 13.62
C PHE A 120 2.40 -27.92 12.56
N ASN A 121 3.28 -28.89 12.80
CA ASN A 121 4.38 -29.22 11.88
C ASN A 121 3.86 -29.66 10.50
N ASN A 122 2.83 -30.51 10.47
CA ASN A 122 2.23 -30.96 9.22
C ASN A 122 1.67 -29.78 8.41
N LEU A 123 1.02 -28.82 9.06
CA LEU A 123 0.53 -27.64 8.36
C LEU A 123 1.67 -26.72 7.94
N ALA A 124 2.68 -26.51 8.79
CA ALA A 124 3.85 -25.70 8.49
C ALA A 124 4.56 -26.18 7.21
N GLU A 125 4.68 -27.50 7.04
CA GLU A 125 5.22 -28.12 5.84
C GLU A 125 4.27 -28.04 4.65
N ASN A 126 2.98 -28.32 4.88
CA ASN A 126 1.97 -28.34 3.82
C ASN A 126 1.89 -26.97 3.14
N ILE A 127 1.89 -25.88 3.92
CA ILE A 127 1.78 -24.54 3.36
C ILE A 127 3.07 -24.07 2.66
N ASP A 128 4.21 -24.76 2.74
CA ASP A 128 5.43 -24.37 2.00
C ASP A 128 5.15 -24.24 0.49
N GLY A 129 5.64 -23.16 -0.10
CA GLY A 129 5.47 -22.89 -1.53
C GLY A 129 4.06 -22.53 -2.01
N TYR A 130 3.05 -22.40 -1.14
CA TYR A 130 1.69 -22.04 -1.56
C TYR A 130 1.62 -20.69 -2.30
N HIS A 131 2.46 -19.71 -1.93
CA HIS A 131 2.57 -18.44 -2.65
C HIS A 131 2.89 -18.61 -4.15
N LYS A 132 3.53 -19.72 -4.54
CA LYS A 132 3.87 -20.01 -5.95
C LYS A 132 2.64 -20.28 -6.82
N LYS A 133 1.48 -20.52 -6.22
CA LYS A 133 0.21 -20.56 -6.96
C LYS A 133 -0.15 -19.21 -7.57
N PHE A 134 0.46 -18.11 -7.08
CA PHE A 134 0.25 -16.74 -7.56
C PHE A 134 1.48 -16.14 -8.29
N ASN A 135 2.34 -16.98 -8.89
CA ASN A 135 3.48 -16.49 -9.69
C ASN A 135 3.70 -17.20 -11.03
N ASN A 136 2.76 -18.04 -11.47
CA ASN A 136 2.86 -18.82 -12.70
C ASN A 136 1.82 -18.41 -13.74
N PHE A 137 1.62 -17.09 -13.90
CA PHE A 137 0.78 -16.51 -14.94
C PHE A 137 1.64 -15.72 -15.95
N SER A 138 1.00 -15.04 -16.91
CA SER A 138 1.70 -14.04 -17.73
C SER A 138 2.25 -12.92 -16.87
N ASP A 139 3.27 -12.22 -17.36
CA ASP A 139 3.92 -11.12 -16.64
C ASP A 139 2.94 -10.05 -16.18
N ASP A 140 2.01 -9.66 -17.06
CA ASP A 140 0.95 -8.69 -16.76
C ASP A 140 0.04 -9.18 -15.62
N VAL A 141 -0.40 -10.43 -15.68
CA VAL A 141 -1.26 -11.00 -14.63
C VAL A 141 -0.49 -11.11 -13.33
N ASN A 142 0.76 -11.59 -13.36
CA ASN A 142 1.65 -11.68 -12.19
C ASN A 142 1.84 -10.32 -11.51
N TYR A 143 1.96 -9.25 -12.29
CA TYR A 143 2.00 -7.88 -11.77
C TYR A 143 0.68 -7.52 -11.06
N GLN A 144 -0.48 -7.76 -11.69
CA GLN A 144 -1.78 -7.46 -11.09
C GLN A 144 -2.08 -8.28 -9.82
N ILE A 145 -1.66 -9.55 -9.77
CA ILE A 145 -1.89 -10.44 -8.63
C ILE A 145 -0.77 -10.42 -7.58
N LEU A 146 0.24 -9.55 -7.73
CA LEU A 146 1.28 -9.31 -6.72
C LEU A 146 0.72 -9.21 -5.28
N PRO A 147 -0.39 -8.48 -5.00
CA PRO A 147 -1.00 -8.49 -3.67
C PRO A 147 -1.44 -9.87 -3.18
N MET A 148 -1.92 -10.77 -4.05
CA MET A 148 -2.27 -12.15 -3.65
C MET A 148 -1.02 -12.93 -3.26
N PHE A 149 0.04 -12.83 -4.07
CA PHE A 149 1.32 -13.46 -3.78
C PHE A 149 1.84 -13.02 -2.42
N SER A 150 1.93 -11.71 -2.18
CA SER A 150 2.46 -11.15 -0.94
C SER A 150 1.57 -11.46 0.27
N THR A 151 0.24 -11.45 0.11
CA THR A 151 -0.68 -11.86 1.19
C THR A 151 -0.45 -13.31 1.59
N THR A 152 -0.28 -14.21 0.63
CA THR A 152 -0.02 -15.63 0.92
C THR A 152 1.33 -15.82 1.62
N VAL A 153 2.38 -15.09 1.20
CA VAL A 153 3.67 -15.12 1.90
C VAL A 153 3.53 -14.60 3.33
N MET A 154 2.80 -13.49 3.54
CA MET A 154 2.55 -12.94 4.88
C MET A 154 1.84 -13.96 5.78
N MET A 155 0.82 -14.65 5.27
CA MET A 155 0.10 -15.70 5.99
C MET A 155 1.05 -16.86 6.38
N GLN A 156 1.88 -17.33 5.45
CA GLN A 156 2.86 -18.40 5.73
C GLN A 156 3.85 -17.96 6.82
N ILE A 157 4.46 -16.79 6.68
CA ILE A 157 5.46 -16.28 7.61
C ILE A 157 4.87 -16.04 8.99
N THR A 158 3.71 -15.39 9.07
CA THR A 158 3.06 -15.14 10.38
C THR A 158 2.67 -16.42 11.10
N TYR A 159 2.20 -17.43 10.37
CA TYR A 159 1.92 -18.75 10.95
C TYR A 159 3.18 -19.40 11.54
N TRP A 160 4.27 -19.41 10.79
CA TRP A 160 5.54 -19.98 11.23
C TRP A 160 6.16 -19.22 12.40
N VAL A 161 6.16 -17.88 12.34
CA VAL A 161 6.72 -17.01 13.39
C VAL A 161 5.90 -17.11 14.67
N ALA A 162 4.57 -17.14 14.60
CA ALA A 162 3.73 -17.40 15.76
C ALA A 162 4.05 -18.75 16.42
N GLY A 163 4.40 -19.76 15.61
CA GLY A 163 4.88 -21.05 16.10
C GLY A 163 6.24 -20.99 16.80
N LEU A 164 7.21 -20.28 16.22
CA LEU A 164 8.55 -20.10 16.82
C LEU A 164 8.50 -19.32 18.13
N GLU A 165 7.68 -18.29 18.19
CA GLU A 165 7.46 -17.48 19.38
C GLU A 165 6.85 -18.32 20.53
N ARG A 166 5.95 -19.25 20.19
CA ARG A 166 5.23 -20.10 21.14
C ARG A 166 5.72 -21.54 21.16
N ARG A 167 6.97 -21.77 20.74
CA ARG A 167 7.58 -23.10 20.60
C ARG A 167 7.43 -24.00 21.83
N ALA A 168 7.49 -23.42 23.04
CA ALA A 168 7.35 -24.14 24.30
C ALA A 168 5.89 -24.60 24.56
N GLU A 169 4.90 -23.78 24.20
CA GLU A 169 3.47 -24.12 24.34
C GLU A 169 3.05 -25.19 23.34
N ILE A 170 3.66 -25.20 22.15
CA ILE A 170 3.43 -26.22 21.12
C ILE A 170 4.19 -27.52 21.45
N GLY A 171 5.31 -27.44 22.17
CA GLY A 171 6.20 -28.57 22.43
C GLY A 171 7.17 -28.88 21.28
N LEU A 172 7.55 -27.87 20.49
CA LEU A 172 8.48 -28.01 19.37
C LEU A 172 9.86 -28.48 19.85
N SER A 173 10.43 -29.45 19.16
CA SER A 173 11.83 -29.86 19.34
C SER A 173 12.79 -28.88 18.63
N ASP A 174 14.08 -28.97 18.93
CA ASP A 174 15.11 -28.19 18.24
C ASP A 174 15.11 -28.44 16.72
N ILE A 175 14.80 -29.67 16.30
CA ILE A 175 14.69 -30.04 14.88
C ILE A 175 13.50 -29.33 14.22
N ASP A 176 12.36 -29.27 14.92
CA ASP A 176 11.17 -28.57 14.42
C ASP A 176 11.45 -27.07 14.29
N ILE A 177 12.11 -26.47 15.29
CA ILE A 177 12.49 -25.06 15.31
C ILE A 177 13.40 -24.73 14.12
N GLU A 178 14.46 -25.50 13.90
CA GLU A 178 15.39 -25.29 12.78
C GLU A 178 14.70 -25.49 11.42
N LYS A 179 13.78 -26.45 11.33
CA LYS A 179 12.98 -26.65 10.11
C LYS A 179 12.11 -25.44 9.80
N VAL A 180 11.38 -24.93 10.78
CA VAL A 180 10.51 -23.75 10.61
C VAL A 180 11.33 -22.50 10.26
N ARG A 181 12.49 -22.29 10.89
CA ARG A 181 13.45 -21.23 10.50
C ARG A 181 13.89 -21.37 9.05
N GLY A 182 14.19 -22.60 8.62
CA GLY A 182 14.53 -22.90 7.22
C GLY A 182 13.42 -22.56 6.24
N LEU A 183 12.15 -22.84 6.60
CA LEU A 183 10.98 -22.47 5.79
C LEU A 183 10.80 -20.96 5.66
N ILE A 184 10.91 -20.22 6.78
CA ILE A 184 10.83 -18.75 6.79
C ILE A 184 11.91 -18.17 5.89
N LYS A 185 13.19 -18.50 6.15
CA LYS A 185 14.33 -17.95 5.40
C LYS A 185 14.20 -18.20 3.90
N LYS A 186 13.94 -19.46 3.52
CA LYS A 186 13.75 -19.85 2.11
C LYS A 186 12.62 -19.06 1.45
N THR A 187 11.51 -18.88 2.17
CA THR A 187 10.32 -18.19 1.63
C THR A 187 10.58 -16.69 1.48
N VAL A 188 11.19 -16.05 2.48
CA VAL A 188 11.58 -14.63 2.42
C VAL A 188 12.54 -14.38 1.26
N GLU A 189 13.59 -15.18 1.12
CA GLU A 189 14.56 -15.05 0.03
C GLU A 189 13.90 -15.20 -1.36
N GLN A 190 13.03 -16.21 -1.53
CA GLN A 190 12.31 -16.45 -2.78
C GLN A 190 11.32 -15.32 -3.10
N ALA A 191 10.56 -14.86 -2.11
CA ALA A 191 9.60 -13.78 -2.27
C ALA A 191 10.28 -12.45 -2.59
N ASN A 192 11.36 -12.12 -1.88
CA ASN A 192 12.16 -10.92 -2.12
C ASN A 192 12.71 -10.91 -3.56
N SER A 193 13.31 -12.03 -4.00
CA SER A 193 13.80 -12.14 -5.38
C SER A 193 12.69 -11.98 -6.42
N TYR A 194 11.52 -12.60 -6.20
CA TYR A 194 10.40 -12.52 -7.14
C TYR A 194 9.83 -11.10 -7.24
N ILE A 195 9.57 -10.46 -6.10
CA ILE A 195 9.02 -9.09 -6.03
C ILE A 195 9.96 -8.09 -6.70
N ASN A 196 11.26 -8.16 -6.42
CA ASN A 196 12.24 -7.28 -7.07
C ASN A 196 12.33 -7.55 -8.57
N SER A 197 12.21 -8.80 -9.01
CA SER A 197 12.17 -9.10 -10.46
C SER A 197 10.95 -8.51 -11.17
N ILE A 198 9.77 -8.52 -10.53
CA ILE A 198 8.58 -7.83 -11.05
C ILE A 198 8.85 -6.33 -11.10
N TYR A 199 9.32 -5.75 -10.00
CA TYR A 199 9.58 -4.31 -9.94
C TYR A 199 10.53 -3.84 -11.04
N ASP A 200 11.67 -4.51 -11.21
CA ASP A 200 12.66 -4.17 -12.22
C ASP A 200 12.11 -4.35 -13.64
N ARG A 201 11.39 -5.45 -13.90
CA ARG A 201 10.77 -5.69 -15.22
C ARG A 201 9.77 -4.60 -15.55
N GLU A 202 8.83 -4.32 -14.64
CA GLU A 202 7.75 -3.38 -14.89
C GLU A 202 8.24 -1.94 -14.98
N LEU A 203 9.25 -1.58 -14.18
CA LEU A 203 9.89 -0.26 -14.23
C LEU A 203 10.64 -0.08 -15.54
N ASN A 204 11.41 -1.09 -15.98
CA ASN A 204 12.10 -1.05 -17.27
C ASN A 204 11.11 -0.94 -18.43
N ASP A 205 10.01 -1.69 -18.40
CA ASP A 205 8.98 -1.58 -19.42
C ASP A 205 8.30 -0.20 -19.41
N ALA A 206 7.97 0.34 -18.22
CA ALA A 206 7.42 1.69 -18.10
C ALA A 206 8.37 2.76 -18.65
N LEU A 207 9.69 2.63 -18.43
CA LEU A 207 10.69 3.55 -18.95
C LEU A 207 10.87 3.45 -20.47
N ASN A 208 10.84 2.23 -21.01
CA ASN A 208 11.20 1.97 -22.41
C ASN A 208 10.00 2.07 -23.38
N ASN A 209 8.78 1.80 -22.90
CA ASN A 209 7.59 1.68 -23.75
C ASN A 209 6.57 2.82 -23.55
N SER A 210 6.83 3.77 -22.66
CA SER A 210 5.99 4.95 -22.47
C SER A 210 6.29 6.07 -23.45
N THR A 211 5.28 6.90 -23.74
CA THR A 211 5.48 8.17 -24.43
C THR A 211 5.87 9.27 -23.44
N ALA A 212 6.33 10.42 -23.94
CA ALA A 212 6.64 11.58 -23.10
C ALA A 212 5.44 12.09 -22.27
N ASP A 213 4.21 11.80 -22.70
CA ASP A 213 3.00 12.23 -21.99
C ASP A 213 2.52 11.22 -20.95
N THR A 214 3.07 10.01 -20.93
CA THR A 214 2.57 8.90 -20.10
C THR A 214 3.62 8.33 -19.16
N VAL A 215 4.92 8.55 -19.46
CA VAL A 215 6.04 7.97 -18.72
C VAL A 215 6.03 8.32 -17.23
N ALA A 216 5.66 9.55 -16.85
CA ALA A 216 5.69 9.94 -15.44
C ALA A 216 4.66 9.14 -14.64
N ASN A 217 3.43 9.02 -15.15
CA ASN A 217 2.40 8.23 -14.48
C ASN A 217 2.66 6.72 -14.55
N ASN A 218 3.24 6.20 -15.63
CA ASN A 218 3.60 4.78 -15.70
C ASN A 218 4.69 4.40 -14.69
N VAL A 219 5.74 5.20 -14.59
CA VAL A 219 6.81 4.98 -13.61
C VAL A 219 6.27 5.11 -12.18
N MET A 220 5.50 6.16 -11.89
CA MET A 220 4.91 6.34 -10.55
C MET A 220 3.88 5.26 -10.22
N SER A 221 3.15 4.73 -11.20
CA SER A 221 2.24 3.59 -11.02
C SER A 221 2.99 2.33 -10.59
N VAL A 222 4.13 2.02 -11.22
CA VAL A 222 4.98 0.89 -10.82
C VAL A 222 5.55 1.10 -9.42
N HIS A 223 6.06 2.31 -9.11
CA HIS A 223 6.51 2.65 -7.76
C HIS A 223 5.39 2.53 -6.73
N GLY A 224 4.16 2.95 -7.04
CA GLY A 224 3.00 2.80 -6.17
C GLY A 224 2.67 1.34 -5.91
N HIS A 225 2.36 0.61 -6.97
CA HIS A 225 1.85 -0.76 -6.91
C HIS A 225 2.84 -1.75 -6.29
N CYS A 226 4.07 -1.82 -6.81
CA CYS A 226 5.05 -2.79 -6.33
C CYS A 226 5.54 -2.49 -4.92
N ARG A 227 5.58 -1.22 -4.51
CA ARG A 227 6.00 -0.87 -3.15
C ARG A 227 4.90 -1.17 -2.15
N LEU A 228 3.66 -0.79 -2.47
CA LEU A 228 2.49 -1.06 -1.63
C LEU A 228 2.22 -2.56 -1.47
N HIS A 229 2.29 -3.32 -2.57
CA HIS A 229 1.94 -4.75 -2.58
C HIS A 229 3.14 -5.70 -2.53
N GLY A 230 4.36 -5.20 -2.38
CA GLY A 230 5.57 -6.02 -2.38
C GLY A 230 6.66 -5.52 -1.42
N ILE A 231 7.19 -4.31 -1.64
CA ILE A 231 8.34 -3.83 -0.84
C ILE A 231 7.96 -3.57 0.63
N GLU A 232 6.77 -3.05 0.91
CA GLU A 232 6.24 -2.93 2.28
C GLU A 232 6.20 -4.30 2.98
N TYR A 233 5.80 -5.34 2.25
CA TYR A 233 5.72 -6.69 2.75
C TYR A 233 7.10 -7.26 3.09
N ILE A 234 8.08 -7.09 2.21
CA ILE A 234 9.47 -7.51 2.47
C ILE A 234 9.98 -6.89 3.77
N SER A 235 9.74 -5.59 3.96
CA SER A 235 10.16 -4.90 5.20
C SER A 235 9.51 -5.50 6.46
N ILE A 236 8.28 -5.99 6.37
CA ILE A 236 7.60 -6.65 7.51
C ILE A 236 8.19 -8.06 7.71
N TRP A 237 8.35 -8.82 6.64
CA TRP A 237 8.86 -10.19 6.69
C TRP A 237 10.27 -10.29 7.23
N ASP A 238 11.16 -9.39 6.80
CA ASP A 238 12.54 -9.34 7.29
C ASP A 238 12.55 -9.13 8.82
N ARG A 239 11.70 -8.22 9.32
CA ARG A 239 11.57 -7.94 10.75
C ARG A 239 10.97 -9.09 11.55
N LEU A 240 9.94 -9.74 11.02
CA LEU A 240 9.37 -10.94 11.63
C LEU A 240 10.38 -12.10 11.67
N SER A 241 11.15 -12.27 10.60
CA SER A 241 12.19 -13.29 10.47
C SER A 241 13.36 -13.03 11.43
N GLU A 242 13.82 -11.79 11.56
CA GLU A 242 14.92 -11.41 12.46
C GLU A 242 14.55 -11.55 13.94
N SER A 243 13.31 -11.20 14.28
CA SER A 243 12.85 -11.21 15.66
C SER A 243 12.30 -12.54 16.15
N GLU A 244 11.87 -13.41 15.23
CA GLU A 244 11.10 -14.62 15.53
C GLU A 244 9.88 -14.36 16.43
N SER A 245 9.28 -13.18 16.28
CA SER A 245 8.15 -12.75 17.11
C SER A 245 7.16 -11.94 16.28
N VAL A 246 5.87 -12.22 16.46
CA VAL A 246 4.78 -11.37 15.95
C VAL A 246 4.41 -10.27 16.94
N ASN A 247 5.19 -10.09 18.01
CA ASN A 247 4.94 -9.12 19.09
C ASN A 247 5.93 -7.95 19.11
N ASN A 248 6.96 -7.99 18.25
CA ASN A 248 7.89 -6.88 18.15
C ASN A 248 7.28 -5.75 17.32
N ARG A 249 7.45 -4.52 17.80
CA ARG A 249 7.07 -3.32 17.06
C ARG A 249 7.90 -3.22 15.79
N ILE A 250 7.20 -3.15 14.66
CA ILE A 250 7.82 -3.02 13.35
C ILE A 250 7.70 -1.57 12.90
N TYR A 251 8.82 -0.97 12.51
CA TYR A 251 8.80 0.30 11.78
C TYR A 251 9.04 0.03 10.31
N VAL A 252 8.05 0.33 9.47
CA VAL A 252 8.11 0.26 8.01
C VAL A 252 8.36 1.67 7.48
N ASP A 253 9.56 1.88 6.95
CA ASP A 253 10.01 3.16 6.39
C ASP A 253 9.76 3.30 4.88
N VAL A 254 9.18 2.26 4.28
CA VAL A 254 8.82 2.19 2.87
C VAL A 254 7.72 3.20 2.58
N LEU A 255 7.90 3.94 1.48
CA LEU A 255 6.90 4.84 0.91
C LEU A 255 6.35 4.22 -0.37
N SER A 256 5.04 4.29 -0.56
CA SER A 256 4.41 4.09 -1.87
C SER A 256 3.99 5.45 -2.43
N TYR A 257 3.67 5.51 -3.73
CA TYR A 257 3.45 6.78 -4.42
C TYR A 257 2.19 6.75 -5.27
N SER A 258 1.54 7.91 -5.38
CA SER A 258 0.45 8.10 -6.32
C SER A 258 0.98 8.45 -7.72
N THR A 259 0.17 8.19 -8.74
CA THR A 259 0.34 8.88 -10.03
C THR A 259 0.04 10.39 -9.90
N PHE A 260 0.48 11.19 -10.86
CA PHE A 260 0.16 12.61 -10.91
C PHE A 260 -1.29 12.81 -11.37
N PHE A 261 -2.02 13.64 -10.63
CA PHE A 261 -3.28 14.18 -11.12
C PHE A 261 -3.02 15.26 -12.16
N ASP A 262 -3.72 15.14 -13.29
CA ASP A 262 -3.72 16.08 -14.41
C ASP A 262 -2.45 16.08 -15.28
N ARG A 263 -1.80 17.23 -15.51
CA ARG A 263 -0.83 17.38 -16.61
C ARG A 263 0.59 16.95 -16.21
N GLN A 264 1.17 15.98 -16.92
CA GLN A 264 2.56 15.55 -16.72
C GLN A 264 3.55 16.58 -17.33
N THR A 265 3.94 17.57 -16.53
CA THR A 265 4.88 18.63 -16.93
C THR A 265 6.33 18.14 -16.97
N ALA A 266 7.26 18.99 -17.41
CA ALA A 266 8.68 18.66 -17.43
C ALA A 266 9.22 18.36 -16.03
N LYS A 267 8.82 19.14 -15.01
CA LYS A 267 9.20 18.85 -13.62
C LYS A 267 8.59 17.54 -13.10
N ALA A 268 7.33 17.24 -13.45
CA ALA A 268 6.71 15.97 -13.05
C ALA A 268 7.44 14.77 -13.65
N ARG A 269 7.86 14.86 -14.92
CA ARG A 269 8.72 13.85 -15.54
C ARG A 269 10.07 13.70 -14.84
N ILE A 270 10.75 14.81 -14.55
CA ILE A 270 12.03 14.77 -13.82
C ILE A 270 11.85 14.10 -12.45
N GLN A 271 10.79 14.44 -11.72
CA GLN A 271 10.47 13.83 -10.44
C GLN A 271 10.24 12.32 -10.55
N ALA A 272 9.47 11.88 -11.55
CA ALA A 272 9.17 10.46 -11.77
C ALA A 272 10.39 9.65 -12.22
N LEU A 273 11.22 10.23 -13.10
CA LEU A 273 12.40 9.57 -13.68
C LEU A 273 13.63 9.64 -12.77
N THR A 274 13.55 10.36 -11.66
CA THR A 274 14.58 10.31 -10.62
C THR A 274 14.52 8.93 -9.96
N PRO A 275 15.62 8.17 -9.88
CA PRO A 275 15.63 6.88 -9.21
C PRO A 275 15.04 6.99 -7.80
N GLU A 276 14.26 5.99 -7.37
CA GLU A 276 13.52 6.06 -6.11
C GLU A 276 14.44 6.36 -4.92
N GLN A 277 15.64 5.78 -4.88
CA GLN A 277 16.62 6.04 -3.83
C GLN A 277 17.09 7.51 -3.77
N ASP A 278 17.04 8.23 -4.90
CA ASP A 278 17.54 9.59 -5.06
C ASP A 278 16.43 10.65 -5.00
N MET A 279 15.15 10.23 -4.90
CA MET A 279 14.03 11.17 -4.75
C MET A 279 14.17 11.97 -3.45
N ALA A 280 13.97 13.28 -3.55
CA ALA A 280 14.13 14.21 -2.43
C ALA A 280 12.78 14.63 -1.81
N PRO A 281 12.80 15.21 -0.60
CA PRO A 281 11.64 15.91 -0.05
C PRO A 281 11.20 17.06 -0.98
N PRO A 282 9.91 17.42 -1.01
CA PRO A 282 8.86 16.99 -0.07
C PRO A 282 8.05 15.76 -0.51
N LEU A 283 8.28 15.20 -1.70
CA LEU A 283 7.57 13.98 -2.13
C LEU A 283 8.07 12.74 -1.39
N LYS A 284 9.38 12.61 -1.17
CA LYS A 284 9.99 11.57 -0.34
C LYS A 284 10.51 12.21 0.95
N PRO A 285 9.76 12.17 2.06
CA PRO A 285 10.24 12.67 3.34
C PRO A 285 11.58 12.05 3.72
N ALA A 286 12.47 12.89 4.25
CA ALA A 286 13.81 12.45 4.64
C ALA A 286 13.72 11.37 5.73
N LEU A 287 14.64 10.41 5.69
CA LEU A 287 14.85 9.44 6.75
C LEU A 287 15.88 10.02 7.73
N ASN A 288 15.52 10.21 8.99
CA ASN A 288 16.45 10.63 10.03
C ASN A 288 16.27 9.75 11.27
N GLY A 289 17.38 9.23 11.81
CA GLY A 289 17.34 8.34 12.98
C GLY A 289 16.49 7.10 12.78
N GLY A 290 16.37 6.61 11.54
CA GLY A 290 15.55 5.45 11.18
C GLY A 290 14.05 5.74 11.02
N LYS A 291 13.61 7.00 11.12
CA LYS A 291 12.20 7.40 10.93
C LYS A 291 12.04 8.48 9.86
N ARG A 292 10.92 8.43 9.15
CA ARG A 292 10.54 9.47 8.17
C ARG A 292 10.13 10.75 8.90
N ARG A 293 10.54 11.89 8.36
CA ARG A 293 10.07 13.20 8.80
C ARG A 293 8.56 13.32 8.60
N LYS A 294 7.86 13.88 9.60
CA LYS A 294 6.42 14.11 9.53
C LYS A 294 6.14 15.53 9.07
N ILE A 295 5.07 15.70 8.27
CA ILE A 295 4.56 17.03 7.96
C ILE A 295 4.03 17.62 9.26
N ASP A 296 4.41 18.86 9.56
CA ASP A 296 3.95 19.63 10.72
C ASP A 296 2.92 20.68 10.31
N SER A 297 3.09 21.32 9.15
CA SER A 297 2.11 22.26 8.63
C SER A 297 2.09 22.35 7.11
N LEU A 298 0.93 22.77 6.59
CA LEU A 298 0.69 23.06 5.18
C LEU A 298 0.22 24.50 5.01
N MET A 299 0.67 25.15 3.94
CA MET A 299 0.17 26.44 3.49
C MET A 299 -0.10 26.39 1.98
N GLY A 300 -1.37 26.40 1.61
CA GLY A 300 -1.81 26.51 0.22
C GLY A 300 -1.72 27.95 -0.28
N HIS A 301 -1.13 28.12 -1.46
CA HIS A 301 -1.02 29.41 -2.15
C HIS A 301 -2.05 29.50 -3.28
N ILE A 302 -2.81 30.58 -3.31
CA ILE A 302 -3.92 30.79 -4.23
C ILE A 302 -3.50 31.78 -5.32
N VAL A 303 -3.73 31.43 -6.58
CA VAL A 303 -3.62 32.37 -7.72
C VAL A 303 -5.01 32.68 -8.26
N ARG A 304 -5.18 33.89 -8.80
CA ARG A 304 -6.46 34.35 -9.33
C ARG A 304 -6.44 34.30 -10.86
N ILE A 305 -7.22 33.41 -11.44
CA ILE A 305 -7.38 33.28 -12.90
C ILE A 305 -8.78 33.77 -13.27
N GLY A 306 -8.87 34.90 -13.98
CA GLY A 306 -10.16 35.53 -14.27
C GLY A 306 -10.97 35.88 -13.01
N GLY A 307 -10.29 36.14 -11.89
CA GLY A 307 -10.90 36.39 -10.57
C GLY A 307 -11.23 35.14 -9.75
N ALA A 308 -11.28 33.95 -10.37
CA ALA A 308 -11.52 32.70 -9.67
C ALA A 308 -10.27 32.24 -8.90
N PRO A 309 -10.40 31.80 -7.63
CA PRO A 309 -9.27 31.26 -6.88
C PRO A 309 -8.92 29.87 -7.40
N ARG A 310 -7.63 29.64 -7.64
CA ARG A 310 -7.06 28.38 -8.11
C ARG A 310 -5.86 27.98 -7.25
N VAL A 311 -5.58 26.69 -7.22
CA VAL A 311 -4.37 26.16 -6.58
C VAL A 311 -3.16 26.67 -7.34
N GLY A 312 -2.35 27.54 -6.72
CA GLY A 312 -1.10 28.06 -7.29
C GLY A 312 0.11 27.26 -6.83
N GLY A 313 0.19 27.02 -5.53
CA GLY A 313 1.34 26.38 -4.90
C GLY A 313 1.03 25.82 -3.51
N LEU A 314 2.03 25.21 -2.90
CA LEU A 314 1.98 24.65 -1.56
C LEU A 314 3.33 24.86 -0.87
N THR A 315 3.31 25.29 0.39
CA THR A 315 4.46 25.19 1.28
C THR A 315 4.21 24.04 2.25
N VAL A 316 5.16 23.10 2.31
CA VAL A 316 5.17 21.97 3.24
C VAL A 316 6.27 22.21 4.26
N VAL A 317 5.95 22.13 5.54
CA VAL A 317 6.92 22.23 6.64
C VAL A 317 6.92 20.90 7.39
N PHE A 318 8.12 20.36 7.62
CA PHE A 318 8.30 19.12 8.39
C PHE A 318 8.60 19.42 9.87
N ASP A 319 8.49 18.39 10.70
CA ASP A 319 8.71 18.42 12.16
C ASP A 319 10.13 18.89 12.59
N ASP A 320 11.10 18.88 11.68
CA ASP A 320 12.44 19.41 11.90
C ASP A 320 12.64 20.86 11.47
N GLY A 321 11.56 21.51 11.04
CA GLY A 321 11.54 22.88 10.56
C GLY A 321 11.98 23.03 9.10
N SER A 322 12.31 21.95 8.38
CA SER A 322 12.60 22.05 6.95
C SER A 322 11.35 22.54 6.20
N SER A 323 11.52 23.48 5.27
CA SER A 323 10.42 24.07 4.50
C SER A 323 10.67 23.91 3.01
N HIS A 324 9.66 23.42 2.30
CA HIS A 324 9.69 23.16 0.88
C HIS A 324 8.56 23.91 0.19
N ARG A 325 8.91 24.73 -0.80
CA ARG A 325 7.98 25.53 -1.60
C ARG A 325 7.75 24.86 -2.95
N LEU A 326 6.50 24.55 -3.25
CA LEU A 326 6.04 23.86 -4.45
C LEU A 326 5.13 24.79 -5.26
N GLY A 327 5.28 24.77 -6.59
CA GLY A 327 4.48 25.60 -7.49
C GLY A 327 4.69 27.11 -7.30
N THR A 328 3.62 27.88 -7.50
CA THR A 328 3.62 29.34 -7.47
C THR A 328 3.29 29.85 -6.08
N ILE A 329 4.18 30.66 -5.52
CA ILE A 329 4.01 31.26 -4.20
C ILE A 329 3.37 32.64 -4.35
N SER A 330 2.16 32.78 -3.83
CA SER A 330 1.39 34.02 -3.81
C SER A 330 1.14 34.49 -2.37
N GLY A 331 0.69 35.74 -2.23
CA GLY A 331 0.31 36.32 -0.93
C GLY A 331 -1.08 35.94 -0.43
N GLU A 332 -1.94 35.40 -1.29
CA GLU A 332 -3.24 34.87 -0.88
C GLU A 332 -3.09 33.41 -0.47
N THR A 333 -3.35 33.10 0.80
CA THR A 333 -3.01 31.80 1.39
C THR A 333 -4.09 31.24 2.31
N ALA A 334 -4.11 29.92 2.43
CA ALA A 334 -4.79 29.20 3.50
C ALA A 334 -3.80 28.23 4.15
N SER A 335 -3.85 28.04 5.47
CA SER A 335 -2.86 27.22 6.18
C SER A 335 -3.50 26.36 7.26
N ILE A 336 -2.83 25.26 7.59
CA ILE A 336 -3.19 24.38 8.70
C ILE A 336 -1.92 23.85 9.38
N SER A 337 -1.91 23.85 10.71
CA SER A 337 -0.96 23.08 11.51
C SER A 337 -1.55 21.71 11.81
N LEU A 338 -0.78 20.65 11.62
CA LEU A 338 -1.23 19.28 11.83
C LEU A 338 -1.34 18.97 13.33
N ASN A 339 -0.50 19.57 14.18
CA ASN A 339 -0.51 19.36 15.63
C ASN A 339 -0.48 17.87 16.01
N GLY A 340 0.36 17.09 15.32
CA GLY A 340 0.47 15.64 15.48
C GLY A 340 -0.60 14.82 14.75
N SER A 341 -1.64 15.43 14.18
CA SER A 341 -2.57 14.72 13.28
C SER A 341 -1.91 14.38 11.94
N ARG A 342 -2.49 13.42 11.22
CA ARG A 342 -2.01 12.97 9.91
C ARG A 342 -2.93 13.42 8.80
N ILE A 343 -2.43 13.55 7.58
CA ILE A 343 -3.25 13.74 6.39
C ILE A 343 -3.76 12.38 5.95
N THR A 344 -5.06 12.11 6.11
CA THR A 344 -5.68 10.83 5.72
C THR A 344 -6.06 10.79 4.26
N SER A 345 -6.40 11.93 3.66
CA SER A 345 -6.72 12.00 2.23
C SER A 345 -6.48 13.39 1.65
N LEU A 346 -6.32 13.42 0.34
CA LEU A 346 -6.32 14.62 -0.48
C LEU A 346 -7.36 14.47 -1.58
N GLU A 347 -8.29 15.40 -1.68
CA GLU A 347 -9.27 15.48 -2.75
C GLU A 347 -8.94 16.66 -3.66
N VAL A 348 -8.92 16.41 -4.98
CA VAL A 348 -8.58 17.41 -5.98
C VAL A 348 -9.60 17.48 -7.10
N TRP A 349 -9.80 18.69 -7.62
CA TRP A 349 -10.62 18.96 -8.80
C TRP A 349 -9.78 19.67 -9.84
N GLY A 350 -10.04 19.42 -11.11
CA GLY A 350 -9.25 20.02 -12.18
C GLY A 350 -9.44 19.44 -13.57
N ASN A 351 -9.15 20.24 -14.60
CA ASN A 351 -9.10 19.79 -15.99
C ASN A 351 -8.00 20.51 -16.77
N GLY A 352 -6.86 19.85 -16.98
CA GLY A 352 -5.64 20.45 -17.52
C GLY A 352 -4.77 21.16 -16.47
N ALA A 353 -5.26 21.26 -15.22
CA ALA A 353 -4.69 21.99 -14.09
C ALA A 353 -5.45 21.66 -12.79
N VAL A 354 -4.87 21.95 -11.62
CA VAL A 354 -5.51 21.75 -10.31
C VAL A 354 -6.31 23.00 -9.93
N ASP A 355 -7.62 22.87 -9.85
CA ASP A 355 -8.53 23.98 -9.51
C ASP A 355 -8.71 24.15 -8.00
N ARG A 356 -8.87 23.02 -7.28
CA ARG A 356 -9.10 22.96 -5.84
C ARG A 356 -8.37 21.76 -5.23
N ALA A 357 -7.89 21.95 -4.01
CA ALA A 357 -7.35 20.89 -3.16
C ALA A 357 -8.01 20.93 -1.77
N VAL A 358 -8.33 19.76 -1.23
CA VAL A 358 -8.84 19.57 0.13
C VAL A 358 -8.01 18.48 0.81
N PHE A 359 -7.22 18.87 1.82
CA PHE A 359 -6.47 17.95 2.66
C PHE A 359 -7.27 17.66 3.93
N THR A 360 -7.61 16.40 4.17
CA THR A 360 -8.36 15.98 5.36
C THR A 360 -7.41 15.36 6.38
N LEU A 361 -7.51 15.80 7.63
CA LEU A 361 -6.70 15.30 8.73
C LEU A 361 -7.41 14.18 9.50
N SER A 362 -6.64 13.38 10.23
CA SER A 362 -7.13 12.27 11.06
C SER A 362 -8.03 12.71 12.22
N ASP A 363 -8.01 13.99 12.60
CA ASP A 363 -8.88 14.58 13.62
C ASP A 363 -10.13 15.27 13.03
N GLY A 364 -10.37 15.11 11.73
CA GLY A 364 -11.53 15.66 11.02
C GLY A 364 -11.38 17.11 10.58
N ARG A 365 -10.30 17.81 10.95
CA ARG A 365 -10.00 19.12 10.37
C ARG A 365 -9.59 18.98 8.90
N PHE A 366 -9.71 20.06 8.14
CA PHE A 366 -9.25 20.08 6.76
C PHE A 366 -8.66 21.42 6.35
N LEU A 367 -7.74 21.38 5.39
CA LEU A 367 -7.26 22.55 4.65
C LEU A 367 -7.88 22.53 3.26
N LEU A 368 -8.56 23.61 2.89
CA LEU A 368 -9.19 23.79 1.59
C LEU A 368 -8.67 25.08 0.96
N PHE A 369 -8.29 25.01 -0.31
CA PHE A 369 -7.98 26.19 -1.11
C PHE A 369 -8.21 25.95 -2.60
N GLY A 370 -8.46 27.04 -3.32
CA GLY A 370 -9.02 27.00 -4.66
C GLY A 370 -10.53 26.77 -4.64
N ASP A 371 -11.14 26.71 -5.82
CA ASP A 371 -12.57 26.57 -6.03
C ASP A 371 -12.79 25.56 -7.16
N PRO A 372 -13.73 24.59 -7.05
CA PRO A 372 -13.89 23.58 -8.08
C PRO A 372 -14.52 24.24 -9.30
N GLY A 373 -13.69 24.67 -10.25
CA GLY A 373 -14.11 25.21 -11.52
C GLY A 373 -14.62 24.15 -12.51
N THR A 374 -14.43 22.87 -12.16
CA THR A 374 -14.69 21.70 -13.02
C THR A 374 -15.19 20.52 -12.18
N SER A 375 -15.80 19.52 -12.83
CA SER A 375 -16.35 18.33 -12.19
C SER A 375 -15.38 17.14 -12.14
N ARG A 376 -14.27 17.18 -12.89
CA ARG A 376 -13.26 16.11 -12.84
C ARG A 376 -12.57 16.14 -11.49
N TYR A 377 -12.55 14.97 -10.86
CA TYR A 377 -12.23 14.79 -9.45
C TYR A 377 -11.30 13.58 -9.28
N ARG A 378 -10.42 13.64 -8.28
CA ARG A 378 -9.70 12.47 -7.76
C ARG A 378 -9.56 12.59 -6.24
N LYS A 379 -9.71 11.46 -5.55
CA LYS A 379 -9.28 11.28 -4.17
C LYS A 379 -7.99 10.47 -4.12
N PHE A 380 -6.99 11.00 -3.45
CA PHE A 380 -5.78 10.31 -3.05
C PHE A 380 -6.02 9.72 -1.66
N TYR A 381 -6.13 8.40 -1.60
CA TYR A 381 -6.43 7.61 -0.42
C TYR A 381 -6.12 6.15 -0.72
N VAL A 382 -5.46 5.44 0.20
CA VAL A 382 -5.07 4.02 0.03
C VAL A 382 -5.91 3.09 0.91
N GLY A 383 -6.15 3.50 2.15
CA GLY A 383 -6.75 2.71 3.22
C GLY A 383 -6.59 3.43 4.55
N ASP A 384 -7.20 2.90 5.61
CA ASP A 384 -7.18 3.54 6.93
C ASP A 384 -5.82 3.39 7.63
N SER A 385 -5.02 2.43 7.17
CA SER A 385 -3.70 2.15 7.75
C SER A 385 -2.56 2.94 7.11
N HIS A 386 -2.82 3.76 6.09
CA HIS A 386 -1.83 4.64 5.47
C HIS A 386 -2.20 6.11 5.62
N TYR A 387 -1.19 6.97 5.58
CA TYR A 387 -1.38 8.42 5.54
C TYR A 387 -0.50 9.06 4.48
N ILE A 388 -0.89 10.24 4.01
CA ILE A 388 -0.08 11.05 3.09
C ILE A 388 1.09 11.65 3.88
N SER A 389 2.29 11.18 3.58
CA SER A 389 3.52 11.57 4.27
C SER A 389 4.34 12.59 3.47
N GLY A 390 4.22 12.59 2.15
CA GLY A 390 4.87 13.54 1.26
C GLY A 390 3.96 14.02 0.13
N ILE A 391 4.27 15.20 -0.40
CA ILE A 391 3.44 15.89 -1.40
C ILE A 391 4.35 16.47 -2.48
N TYR A 392 3.92 16.36 -3.73
CA TYR A 392 4.51 17.04 -4.87
C TYR A 392 3.46 17.90 -5.57
N LEU A 393 3.87 19.09 -6.03
CA LEU A 393 3.03 19.98 -6.84
C LEU A 393 3.93 20.81 -7.76
N SER A 394 3.49 21.02 -9.00
CA SER A 394 4.21 21.88 -9.94
C SER A 394 3.28 22.78 -10.74
N SER A 395 3.78 23.98 -11.07
CA SER A 395 3.10 25.02 -11.88
C SER A 395 3.96 25.46 -13.06
N ASP A 396 4.84 24.58 -13.56
CA ASP A 396 5.84 24.85 -14.60
C ASP A 396 5.27 24.86 -16.04
N TYR A 397 3.95 24.99 -16.19
CA TYR A 397 3.30 25.14 -17.49
C TYR A 397 2.81 26.58 -17.68
N ASN A 398 3.63 27.39 -18.36
CA ASN A 398 3.42 28.84 -18.55
C ASN A 398 1.97 29.25 -18.94
N PRO A 399 1.25 28.52 -19.81
CA PRO A 399 -0.13 28.89 -20.17
C PRO A 399 -1.13 28.90 -19.01
N LEU A 400 -0.81 28.31 -17.85
CA LEU A 400 -1.66 28.30 -16.66
C LEU A 400 -1.47 29.53 -15.76
N ALA A 401 -0.63 30.48 -16.16
CA ALA A 401 -0.43 31.75 -15.44
C ALA A 401 -0.18 31.57 -13.92
N GLY A 402 0.58 30.53 -13.57
CA GLY A 402 0.94 30.20 -12.20
C GLY A 402 0.00 29.25 -11.47
N GLN A 403 -1.12 28.82 -12.07
CA GLN A 403 -1.92 27.71 -11.53
C GLN A 403 -1.12 26.40 -11.61
N ALA A 404 -1.28 25.55 -10.59
CA ALA A 404 -0.66 24.25 -10.53
C ALA A 404 -1.18 23.36 -11.67
N ALA A 405 -0.24 22.73 -12.39
CA ALA A 405 -0.51 21.84 -13.49
C ALA A 405 -0.80 20.41 -13.03
N ASN A 406 -0.24 20.01 -11.89
CA ASN A 406 -0.39 18.67 -11.32
C ASN A 406 -0.10 18.64 -9.82
N ILE A 407 -0.49 17.53 -9.20
CA ILE A 407 -0.24 17.19 -7.81
C ILE A 407 -0.13 15.67 -7.66
N ALA A 408 0.74 15.21 -6.76
CA ALA A 408 0.91 13.80 -6.38
C ALA A 408 1.29 13.71 -4.90
N VAL A 409 1.17 12.51 -4.33
CA VAL A 409 1.48 12.24 -2.92
C VAL A 409 2.29 10.95 -2.78
N SER A 410 2.99 10.84 -1.65
CA SER A 410 3.49 9.56 -1.16
C SER A 410 2.72 9.15 0.08
N TYR A 411 2.55 7.84 0.23
CA TYR A 411 1.86 7.22 1.33
C TYR A 411 2.86 6.48 2.22
N GLN A 412 2.64 6.55 3.52
CA GLN A 412 3.35 5.73 4.49
C GLN A 412 2.36 4.95 5.35
N LEU A 413 2.69 3.71 5.63
CA LEU A 413 1.97 2.88 6.60
C LEU A 413 2.10 3.48 8.01
N ILE A 414 1.00 3.48 8.76
CA ILE A 414 0.97 3.96 10.14
C ILE A 414 1.74 2.97 11.02
N ASN A 415 2.82 3.44 11.62
CA ASN A 415 3.66 2.65 12.51
C ASN A 415 3.13 2.68 13.96
N ASP A 416 3.41 1.63 14.74
CA ASP A 416 2.85 1.45 16.09
C ASP A 416 3.29 2.50 17.11
N ASP A 417 4.51 3.03 16.98
CA ASP A 417 5.03 4.12 17.82
C ASP A 417 4.35 5.47 17.58
N GLU A 418 3.42 5.50 16.62
CA GLU A 418 2.69 6.67 16.22
C GLU A 418 1.17 6.52 16.39
N LYS A 419 0.68 5.35 16.81
CA LYS A 419 -0.71 5.16 17.23
C LYS A 419 -0.90 5.68 18.64
#